data_AF-A0A2W1L4U0-F1
#
_entry.id   AF-A0A2W1L4U0-F1
#
_cell.length_a   1.000
_cell.length_b   1.000
_cell.length_c   1.000
_cell.angle_alpha   90.00
_cell.angle_beta   90.00
_cell.angle_gamma   90.00
#
_symmetry.space_group_name_H-M   'P 1'
#
loop_
_entity.id
_entity.type
_entity.pdbx_description
1 polymer ?
#
loop_
_entity_poly.entity_id
_entity_poly.type
_entity_poly.pdbx_seq_one_letter_code
_entity_poly.pdbx_strand_id
1 'polypeptide(L)'
;MSQRTAWLLMIIVLLAGCSAEAPPGKAELKTQRLHEFYPGSISNVEAVEILDGSTGDRKLISDELMVRDWINQVKDMIFVPDPNQEGRTGFLYEVSLFEGEERKLSFTPSAVGGHYYLHNEKLLARVEALFQGAGGKSQ
;
A
#
# COMPACT_ATOMS: atom_id res chain seq x y z
N MET A 1 18.27 63.67 14.34
CA MET A 1 18.07 62.29 14.85
C MET A 1 16.70 61.82 14.38
N SER A 2 16.62 61.45 13.10
CA SER A 2 16.67 60.06 12.59
C SER A 2 15.37 59.30 12.83
N GLN A 3 14.35 59.71 12.09
CA GLN A 3 13.12 59.00 11.80
C GLN A 3 13.47 57.81 10.86
N ARG A 4 14.10 56.77 11.40
CA ARG A 4 14.63 55.63 10.61
C ARG A 4 14.53 54.30 11.37
N THR A 5 13.41 53.97 12.00
CA THR A 5 13.27 52.68 12.71
C THR A 5 11.83 52.15 12.71
N ALA A 6 11.06 52.37 11.64
CA ALA A 6 9.69 51.83 11.55
C ALA A 6 9.34 51.26 10.17
N TRP A 7 10.34 50.74 9.45
CA TRP A 7 10.18 50.18 8.11
C TRP A 7 11.04 48.92 7.93
N LEU A 8 10.94 47.97 8.86
CA LEU A 8 11.81 46.77 8.82
C LEU A 8 11.23 45.47 9.41
N LEU A 9 9.92 45.38 9.67
CA LEU A 9 9.32 44.14 10.22
C LEU A 9 7.99 43.76 9.56
N MET A 10 7.91 43.83 8.23
CA MET A 10 6.72 43.36 7.50
C MET A 10 7.04 42.75 6.13
N ILE A 11 8.15 41.99 6.00
CA ILE A 11 8.45 41.19 4.79
C ILE A 11 9.18 39.89 5.18
N ILE A 12 8.64 39.07 6.11
CA ILE A 12 9.17 37.73 6.40
C ILE A 12 8.03 36.72 6.68
N VAL A 13 6.97 36.69 5.86
CA VAL A 13 5.93 35.63 5.97
C VAL A 13 5.39 35.25 4.58
N LEU A 14 6.25 34.99 3.59
CA LEU A 14 5.81 34.49 2.27
C LEU A 14 6.75 33.47 1.60
N LEU A 15 7.63 32.79 2.34
CA LEU A 15 8.52 31.75 1.77
C LEU A 15 8.41 30.39 2.46
N ALA A 16 7.23 30.02 2.94
CA ALA A 16 6.90 28.63 3.26
C ALA A 16 5.75 28.20 2.36
N GLY A 17 6.05 27.43 1.31
CA GLY A 17 5.00 26.79 0.52
C GLY A 17 5.31 26.58 -0.95
N CYS A 18 6.36 25.82 -1.24
CA CYS A 18 6.37 24.78 -2.28
C CYS A 18 7.78 24.18 -2.24
N SER A 19 8.00 23.23 -1.35
CA SER A 19 8.99 22.20 -1.65
C SER A 19 8.42 21.43 -2.83
N ALA A 20 8.70 21.90 -4.04
CA ALA A 20 8.80 21.02 -5.17
C ALA A 20 9.92 20.05 -4.80
N GLU A 21 9.56 18.90 -4.21
CA GLU A 21 10.46 17.77 -4.14
C GLU A 21 10.99 17.61 -5.56
N ALA A 22 12.29 17.85 -5.73
CA ALA A 22 12.99 17.44 -6.92
C ALA A 22 12.57 16.00 -7.18
N PRO A 23 12.12 15.63 -8.40
CA PRO A 23 11.67 14.29 -8.66
C PRO A 23 12.77 13.36 -8.16
N PRO A 24 12.49 12.47 -7.18
CA PRO A 24 13.51 11.59 -6.66
C PRO A 24 14.11 10.90 -7.87
N GLY A 25 15.39 11.16 -8.13
CA GLY A 25 16.08 10.64 -9.31
C GLY A 25 15.76 9.15 -9.36
N LYS A 26 15.08 8.72 -10.43
CA LYS A 26 14.36 7.44 -10.55
C LYS A 26 15.07 6.36 -9.74
N ALA A 27 14.64 6.16 -8.49
CA ALA A 27 15.18 5.08 -7.69
C ALA A 27 14.82 3.82 -8.48
N GLU A 28 15.83 3.08 -8.90
CA GLU A 28 15.61 1.89 -9.70
C GLU A 28 14.82 0.90 -8.85
N LEU A 29 13.56 0.68 -9.22
CA LEU A 29 12.69 -0.27 -8.54
C LEU A 29 13.33 -1.65 -8.63
N LYS A 30 13.31 -2.38 -7.52
CA LYS A 30 13.91 -3.71 -7.45
C LYS A 30 12.83 -4.77 -7.42
N THR A 31 13.20 -5.95 -7.89
CA THR A 31 12.39 -7.15 -7.65
C THR A 31 12.44 -7.45 -6.15
N GLN A 32 11.27 -7.59 -5.54
CA GLN A 32 11.12 -7.84 -4.11
C GLN A 32 10.03 -8.88 -3.85
N ARG A 33 10.09 -9.56 -2.71
CA ARG A 33 9.02 -10.43 -2.21
C ARG A 33 8.02 -9.62 -1.42
N LEU A 34 6.78 -10.11 -1.31
CA LEU A 34 5.71 -9.43 -0.56
C LEU A 34 6.15 -9.04 0.86
N HIS A 35 6.81 -9.96 1.57
CA HIS A 35 7.28 -9.74 2.94
C HIS A 35 8.31 -8.63 3.07
N GLU A 36 9.02 -8.26 2.00
CA GLU A 36 10.03 -7.20 2.02
C GLU A 36 9.41 -5.80 1.93
N PHE A 37 8.16 -5.68 1.50
CA PHE A 37 7.42 -4.40 1.55
C PHE A 37 6.82 -4.13 2.92
N TYR A 38 6.69 -5.16 3.76
CA TYR A 38 6.03 -5.05 5.04
C TYR A 38 6.98 -4.46 6.11
N PRO A 39 6.57 -3.43 6.87
CA PRO A 39 7.41 -2.89 7.93
C PRO A 39 7.50 -3.88 9.09
N GLY A 40 8.69 -4.46 9.30
CA GLY A 40 8.92 -5.46 10.34
C GLY A 40 8.72 -6.89 9.82
N SER A 41 8.14 -7.76 10.63
CA SER A 41 7.88 -9.15 10.25
C SER A 41 6.44 -9.29 9.74
N ILE A 42 6.26 -9.66 8.48
CA ILE A 42 4.93 -9.96 7.93
C ILE A 42 4.20 -11.09 8.70
N SER A 43 4.92 -11.88 9.50
CA SER A 43 4.30 -12.91 10.34
C SER A 43 3.52 -12.33 11.53
N ASN A 44 3.66 -11.02 11.79
CA ASN A 44 2.91 -10.30 12.83
C ASN A 44 1.52 -9.84 12.35
N VAL A 45 1.16 -10.08 11.08
CA VAL A 45 -0.16 -9.69 10.56
C VAL A 45 -1.26 -10.42 11.34
N GLU A 46 -2.17 -9.64 11.92
CA GLU A 46 -3.29 -10.13 12.72
C GLU A 46 -4.61 -10.12 11.93
N ALA A 47 -4.74 -9.21 10.97
CA ALA A 47 -5.91 -9.12 10.11
C ALA A 47 -5.59 -8.74 8.68
N VAL A 48 -6.45 -9.19 7.76
CA VAL A 48 -6.41 -8.89 6.33
C VAL A 48 -7.75 -8.31 5.93
N GLU A 49 -7.76 -7.10 5.38
CA GLU A 49 -8.94 -6.56 4.69
C GLU A 49 -8.75 -6.72 3.18
N ILE A 50 -9.80 -7.17 2.49
CA ILE A 50 -9.85 -7.22 1.03
C ILE A 50 -11.03 -6.35 0.57
N LEU A 51 -10.74 -5.41 -0.33
CA LEU A 51 -11.71 -4.59 -1.06
C LEU A 51 -11.84 -5.11 -2.49
N ASP A 52 -13.05 -5.47 -2.90
CA ASP A 52 -13.39 -5.77 -4.29
C ASP A 52 -13.57 -4.45 -5.06
N GLY A 53 -12.72 -4.20 -6.05
CA GLY A 53 -12.74 -2.98 -6.85
C GLY A 53 -13.90 -2.90 -7.85
N SER A 54 -14.59 -4.01 -8.10
CA SER A 54 -15.74 -4.07 -9.01
C SER A 54 -17.04 -3.72 -8.30
N THR A 55 -17.22 -4.19 -7.05
CA THR A 55 -18.46 -3.98 -6.28
C THR A 55 -18.32 -2.96 -5.15
N GLY A 56 -17.10 -2.71 -4.68
CA GLY A 56 -16.83 -1.92 -3.47
C GLY A 56 -16.99 -2.70 -2.17
N ASP A 57 -17.30 -4.01 -2.24
CA ASP A 57 -17.46 -4.85 -1.05
C ASP A 57 -16.14 -5.01 -0.30
N ARG A 58 -16.23 -5.04 1.02
CA ARG A 58 -15.09 -5.27 1.91
C ARG A 58 -15.29 -6.50 2.76
N LYS A 59 -14.22 -7.26 2.95
CA LYS A 59 -14.16 -8.34 3.94
C LYS A 59 -12.93 -8.17 4.81
N LEU A 60 -13.16 -8.11 6.12
CA LEU A 60 -12.12 -8.18 7.14
C LEU A 60 -12.01 -9.63 7.63
N ILE A 61 -10.82 -10.20 7.54
CA ILE A 61 -10.49 -11.55 8.01
C ILE A 61 -9.52 -11.39 9.18
N SER A 62 -9.91 -11.87 10.36
CA SER A 62 -9.11 -11.83 11.60
C SER A 62 -9.01 -13.19 12.30
N ASP A 63 -9.46 -14.28 11.64
CA ASP A 63 -9.21 -15.64 12.13
C ASP A 63 -7.71 -15.94 12.02
N GLU A 64 -7.05 -16.15 13.16
CA GLU A 64 -5.59 -16.28 13.25
C GLU A 64 -5.04 -17.39 12.34
N LEU A 65 -5.71 -18.56 12.30
CA LEU A 65 -5.28 -19.68 11.47
C LEU A 65 -5.41 -19.33 9.99
N MET A 66 -6.54 -18.76 9.59
CA MET A 66 -6.79 -18.34 8.21
C MET A 66 -5.81 -17.27 7.74
N VAL A 67 -5.56 -16.25 8.55
CA VAL A 67 -4.60 -15.16 8.26
C VAL A 67 -3.19 -15.74 8.13
N ARG A 68 -2.73 -16.50 9.12
CA ARG A 68 -1.38 -17.08 9.12
C ARG A 68 -1.17 -18.02 7.93
N ASP A 69 -2.12 -18.88 7.64
CA ASP A 69 -2.02 -19.84 6.54
C ASP A 69 -2.03 -19.12 5.19
N TRP A 70 -2.81 -18.05 5.05
CA TRP A 70 -2.80 -17.23 3.85
C TRP A 70 -1.48 -16.46 3.69
N ILE A 71 -0.99 -15.80 4.74
CA ILE A 71 0.31 -15.09 4.74
C ILE A 71 1.44 -16.05 4.33
N ASN A 72 1.46 -17.28 4.87
CA ASN A 72 2.45 -18.28 4.48
C ASN A 72 2.43 -18.66 3.00
N GLN A 73 1.27 -18.57 2.34
CA GLN A 73 1.14 -18.84 0.90
C GLN A 73 1.64 -17.69 0.03
N VAL A 74 1.51 -16.44 0.50
CA VAL A 74 1.75 -15.25 -0.33
C VAL A 74 3.04 -14.49 0.00
N LYS A 75 3.59 -14.62 1.21
CA LYS A 75 4.71 -13.80 1.70
C LYS A 75 5.93 -13.82 0.79
N ASP A 76 6.22 -14.96 0.17
CA ASP A 76 7.38 -15.18 -0.71
C ASP A 76 7.09 -14.91 -2.19
N MET A 77 5.87 -14.46 -2.53
CA MET A 77 5.53 -14.11 -3.91
C MET A 77 6.30 -12.88 -4.37
N ILE A 78 6.77 -12.94 -5.61
CA ILE A 78 7.69 -11.96 -6.19
C ILE A 78 6.91 -10.87 -6.92
N PHE A 79 7.32 -9.63 -6.70
CA PHE A 79 6.90 -8.42 -7.40
C PHE A 79 8.05 -7.97 -8.29
N VAL A 80 7.88 -8.15 -9.60
CA VAL A 80 8.85 -7.69 -10.62
C VAL A 80 8.37 -6.33 -11.13
N PRO A 81 9.19 -5.25 -11.01
CA PRO A 81 8.78 -3.92 -11.47
C PRO A 81 8.34 -3.95 -12.93
N ASP A 82 7.21 -3.31 -13.21
CA ASP A 82 6.72 -3.18 -14.57
C ASP A 82 7.60 -2.14 -15.31
N PRO A 83 8.18 -2.43 -16.48
CA PRO A 83 8.92 -1.43 -17.23
C PRO A 83 8.05 -0.21 -17.61
N ASN A 84 6.73 -0.38 -17.68
CA ASN A 84 5.77 0.70 -17.85
C ASN A 84 5.16 1.15 -16.50
N GLN A 85 5.67 2.27 -15.97
CA GLN A 85 5.17 2.93 -14.76
C GLN A 85 4.14 4.04 -15.01
N GLU A 86 3.56 4.12 -16.22
CA GLU A 86 2.46 5.05 -16.48
C GLU A 86 1.27 4.77 -15.56
N GLY A 87 0.57 5.83 -15.17
CA GLY A 87 -0.57 5.75 -14.27
C GLY A 87 -1.68 4.84 -14.83
N ARG A 88 -2.19 3.94 -13.99
CA ARG A 88 -3.29 3.02 -14.29
C ARG A 88 -4.45 3.32 -13.36
N THR A 89 -5.67 3.06 -13.82
CA THR A 89 -6.88 3.22 -13.02
C THR A 89 -7.55 1.88 -12.77
N GLY A 90 -8.18 1.75 -11.61
CA GLY A 90 -8.88 0.55 -11.19
C GLY A 90 -7.97 -0.58 -10.69
N PHE A 91 -8.60 -1.55 -10.05
CA PHE A 91 -8.01 -2.81 -9.57
C PHE A 91 -9.14 -3.83 -9.37
N LEU A 92 -8.81 -5.12 -9.40
CA LEU A 92 -9.79 -6.17 -9.05
C LEU A 92 -9.93 -6.30 -7.54
N TYR A 93 -8.79 -6.37 -6.85
CA TYR A 93 -8.74 -6.44 -5.39
C TYR A 93 -7.62 -5.56 -4.84
N GLU A 94 -7.94 -4.82 -3.78
CA GLU A 94 -6.95 -4.20 -2.90
C GLU A 94 -6.92 -4.98 -1.58
N VAL A 95 -5.72 -5.27 -1.09
CA VAL A 95 -5.47 -5.99 0.15
C VAL A 95 -4.75 -5.08 1.12
N SER A 96 -5.29 -4.96 2.34
CA SER A 96 -4.66 -4.25 3.45
C SER A 96 -4.31 -5.23 4.58
N LEU A 97 -3.08 -5.14 5.09
CA LEU A 97 -2.56 -5.97 6.19
C LEU A 97 -2.43 -5.12 7.47
N PHE A 98 -2.83 -5.70 8.60
CA PHE A 98 -2.92 -4.99 9.88
C PHE A 98 -2.18 -5.68 11.02
N GLU A 99 -1.62 -4.88 11.92
CA GLU A 99 -1.21 -5.25 13.29
C GLU A 99 -2.11 -4.47 14.25
N GLY A 100 -2.99 -5.15 14.98
CA GLY A 100 -4.09 -4.52 15.70
C GLY A 100 -4.95 -3.66 14.77
N GLU A 101 -5.12 -2.38 15.14
CA GLU A 101 -5.87 -1.39 14.34
C GLU A 101 -5.00 -0.65 13.32
N GLU A 102 -3.68 -0.87 13.32
CA GLU A 102 -2.75 -0.16 12.45
C GLU A 102 -2.60 -0.88 11.11
N ARG A 103 -2.94 -0.21 10.01
CA ARG A 103 -2.66 -0.70 8.66
C ARG A 103 -1.16 -0.57 8.36
N LYS A 104 -0.48 -1.69 8.15
CA LYS A 104 0.98 -1.75 7.92
C LYS A 104 1.35 -1.78 6.44
N LEU A 105 0.52 -2.37 5.60
CA LEU A 105 0.75 -2.47 4.15
C LEU A 105 -0.58 -2.48 3.39
N SER A 106 -0.63 -1.83 2.24
CA SER A 106 -1.69 -2.04 1.23
C SER A 106 -1.07 -2.32 -0.13
N PHE A 107 -1.66 -3.25 -0.88
CA PHE A 107 -1.21 -3.63 -2.21
C PHE A 107 -2.36 -4.22 -3.06
N THR A 108 -2.11 -4.30 -4.35
CA THR A 108 -2.93 -5.05 -5.32
C THR A 108 -2.03 -6.12 -5.98
N PRO A 109 -2.59 -7.05 -6.76
CA PRO A 109 -1.79 -8.01 -7.52
C PRO A 109 -0.79 -7.40 -8.52
N SER A 110 -0.85 -6.09 -8.77
CA SER A 110 0.02 -5.37 -9.72
C SER A 110 0.57 -4.04 -9.19
N ALA A 111 0.38 -3.71 -7.91
CA ALA A 111 0.87 -2.45 -7.37
C ALA A 111 1.11 -2.52 -5.86
N VAL A 112 2.15 -1.85 -5.38
CA VAL A 112 2.42 -1.63 -3.94
C VAL A 112 3.18 -0.32 -3.78
N GLY A 113 2.81 0.47 -2.76
CA GLY A 113 3.47 1.75 -2.48
C GLY A 113 3.41 2.77 -3.62
N GLY A 114 2.38 2.73 -4.47
CA GLY A 114 2.23 3.62 -5.62
C GLY A 114 3.07 3.24 -6.86
N HIS A 115 3.81 2.13 -6.81
CA HIS A 115 4.58 1.60 -7.92
C HIS A 115 3.89 0.40 -8.57
N TYR A 116 4.06 0.26 -9.89
CA TYR A 116 3.47 -0.84 -10.66
C TYR A 116 4.43 -2.01 -10.82
N TYR A 117 3.88 -3.20 -10.76
CA TYR A 117 4.58 -4.46 -10.93
C TYR A 117 3.82 -5.29 -11.95
N LEU A 118 4.51 -6.22 -12.60
CA LEU A 118 3.88 -7.18 -13.49
C LEU A 118 2.76 -7.90 -12.73
N HIS A 119 1.59 -7.99 -13.36
CA HIS A 119 0.42 -8.60 -12.73
C HIS A 119 0.71 -10.04 -12.29
N ASN A 120 0.42 -10.34 -11.04
CA ASN A 120 0.68 -11.66 -10.45
C ASN A 120 -0.62 -12.47 -10.34
N GLU A 121 -0.91 -13.28 -11.37
CA GLU A 121 -2.09 -14.16 -11.43
C GLU A 121 -2.18 -15.13 -10.25
N LYS A 122 -1.03 -15.61 -9.74
CA LYS A 122 -1.01 -16.51 -8.57
C LYS A 122 -1.44 -15.77 -7.31
N LEU A 123 -1.01 -14.53 -7.15
CA LEU A 123 -1.44 -13.68 -6.04
C LEU A 123 -2.93 -13.36 -6.15
N LEU A 124 -3.41 -12.98 -7.35
CA LEU A 124 -4.83 -12.75 -7.60
C LEU A 124 -5.68 -13.95 -7.17
N ALA A 125 -5.33 -15.16 -7.62
CA ALA A 125 -6.07 -16.37 -7.25
C ALA A 125 -6.09 -16.64 -5.72
N ARG A 126 -5.00 -16.29 -5.00
CA ARG A 126 -4.97 -16.43 -3.53
C ARG A 126 -5.81 -15.37 -2.82
N VAL A 127 -5.88 -14.16 -3.36
CA VAL A 127 -6.74 -13.09 -2.84
C VAL A 127 -8.20 -13.44 -3.04
N GLU A 128 -8.58 -13.87 -4.25
CA GLU A 128 -9.93 -14.33 -4.58
C GLU A 128 -10.37 -15.49 -3.68
N ALA A 129 -9.53 -16.50 -3.52
CA ALA A 129 -9.85 -17.64 -2.66
C ALA A 129 -10.09 -17.22 -1.20
N LEU A 130 -9.29 -16.29 -0.67
CA LEU A 130 -9.48 -15.75 0.68
C LEU A 130 -10.79 -14.95 0.77
N PHE A 131 -11.06 -14.08 -0.21
CA PHE A 131 -12.27 -13.27 -0.25
C PHE A 131 -13.53 -14.14 -0.32
N GLN A 132 -13.56 -15.16 -1.18
CA GLN A 132 -14.72 -16.05 -1.30
C GLN A 132 -14.87 -16.98 -0.09
N GLY A 133 -13.77 -17.54 0.41
CA GLY A 133 -13.77 -18.44 1.57
C GLY A 133 -14.23 -17.77 2.88
N ALA A 134 -13.95 -16.48 3.05
CA ALA A 134 -14.39 -15.71 4.21
C ALA A 134 -15.90 -15.43 4.24
N GLY A 135 -16.62 -15.61 3.12
CA GLY A 135 -18.07 -15.40 3.02
C GLY A 135 -18.95 -16.54 3.54
N GLY A 136 -18.36 -17.61 4.09
CA GLY A 136 -19.06 -18.85 4.44
C GLY A 136 -19.82 -18.88 5.77
N LYS A 137 -19.86 -17.81 6.57
CA LYS A 137 -20.63 -17.77 7.82
C LYS A 137 -21.37 -16.44 8.01
N SER A 138 -22.50 -16.34 7.32
CA SER A 138 -23.61 -15.50 7.76
C SER A 138 -24.91 -16.21 7.38
N GLN A 139 -25.38 -17.07 8.29
CA GLN A 139 -26.76 -17.54 8.39
C GLN A 139 -27.17 -17.45 9.85
#